data_AF-A0AAD7GNH3-F1
#
_entry.id   AF-A0AAD7GNH3-F1
#
_cell.length_a   1.000
_cell.length_b   1.000
_cell.length_c   1.000
_cell.angle_alpha   90.00
_cell.angle_beta   90.00
_cell.angle_gamma   90.00
#
_symmetry.space_group_name_H-M   'P 1'
#
loop_
_entity.id
_entity.type
_entity.pdbx_description
1 polymer ?
#
loop_
_entity_poly.entity_id
_entity_poly.type
_entity_poly.pdbx_seq_one_letter_code
_entity_poly.pdbx_strand_id
1 'polypeptide(L)'
;MSASTSKGKERAVSPEPYNDSEPDVTPEYLDSLLKEARDKARAAKQLQQQTEEEDDVIVLQAEPGKIPSLNPGVLPQPYFILDKRRGGPSSIRDPDVELAEKASSSYVVPAPPIPPPELTKSGKPLTKRERKELKNKTAGPDWFDLPAPAEADLPRLYREVEALRLRNQLDPKRFYRKDEGEGKGIKGLPKHFAIGTIITSTTPFGTPSADNLTRANRKRTLVDELVDDAEAKRYAKRKFEDLQTVRGAKGRNTLAAKKAMRRGKW
;
A
#
# COMPACT_ATOMS: atom_id res chain seq x y z
N MET A 1 22.31 -33.51 -58.85
CA MET A 1 22.10 -34.98 -58.76
C MET A 1 23.35 -35.50 -58.06
N SER A 2 23.33 -36.01 -56.83
CA SER A 2 22.44 -37.01 -56.27
C SER A 2 22.41 -36.91 -54.74
N ALA A 3 21.31 -37.38 -54.17
CA ALA A 3 20.96 -37.34 -52.76
C ALA A 3 21.83 -38.27 -51.90
N SER A 4 22.09 -37.85 -50.65
CA SER A 4 22.48 -38.72 -49.55
C SER A 4 21.52 -38.50 -48.37
N THR A 5 20.66 -39.50 -48.20
CA THR A 5 19.74 -39.70 -47.08
C THR A 5 20.50 -40.02 -45.79
N SER A 6 20.13 -39.38 -44.67
CA SER A 6 20.25 -39.98 -43.34
C SER A 6 18.90 -39.87 -42.63
N LYS A 7 18.50 -41.00 -42.06
CA LYS A 7 17.14 -41.36 -41.68
C LYS A 7 16.93 -40.98 -40.22
N GLY A 8 16.05 -40.02 -39.96
CA GLY A 8 15.64 -39.62 -38.62
C GLY A 8 15.01 -40.80 -37.87
N LYS A 9 15.54 -41.11 -36.70
CA LYS A 9 15.02 -42.13 -35.78
C LYS A 9 14.11 -41.42 -34.79
N GLU A 10 12.83 -41.29 -35.15
CA GLU A 10 11.81 -40.77 -34.24
C GLU A 10 11.56 -41.81 -33.13
N ARG A 11 11.88 -41.44 -31.89
CA ARG A 11 11.39 -42.15 -30.71
C ARG A 11 9.97 -41.67 -30.46
N ALA A 12 9.00 -42.52 -30.76
CA ALA A 12 7.61 -42.34 -30.32
C ALA A 12 7.59 -42.37 -28.78
N VAL A 13 7.27 -41.24 -28.17
CA VAL A 13 6.88 -41.16 -26.76
C VAL A 13 5.37 -41.36 -26.75
N SER A 14 4.91 -42.52 -26.25
CA SER A 14 3.49 -42.75 -25.98
C SER A 14 2.99 -41.70 -24.99
N PRO A 15 1.84 -41.05 -25.24
CA PRO A 15 1.22 -40.22 -24.23
C PRO A 15 0.63 -41.12 -23.14
N GLU A 16 1.18 -41.01 -21.93
CA GLU A 16 0.54 -41.49 -20.70
C GLU A 16 -0.88 -40.89 -20.63
N PRO A 17 -1.91 -41.68 -20.28
CA PRO A 17 -3.25 -41.14 -20.13
C PRO A 17 -3.27 -40.15 -18.97
N TYR A 18 -3.61 -38.90 -19.28
CA TYR A 18 -3.92 -37.87 -18.29
C TYR A 18 -5.12 -38.33 -17.46
N ASN A 19 -4.84 -38.86 -16.28
CA ASN A 19 -5.86 -39.14 -15.28
C ASN A 19 -6.19 -37.82 -14.57
N ASP A 20 -7.04 -37.03 -15.22
CA ASP A 20 -7.59 -35.76 -14.72
C ASP A 20 -8.68 -36.05 -13.67
N SER A 21 -8.24 -36.51 -12.51
CA SER A 21 -9.07 -36.57 -11.30
C SER A 21 -8.44 -35.64 -10.28
N GLU A 22 -8.81 -34.36 -10.30
CA GLU A 22 -8.51 -33.45 -9.19
C GLU A 22 -9.19 -34.01 -7.93
N PRO A 23 -8.43 -34.41 -6.89
CA PRO A 23 -9.05 -34.85 -5.65
C PRO A 23 -9.66 -33.63 -4.95
N ASP A 24 -10.95 -33.70 -4.63
CA ASP A 24 -11.61 -32.68 -3.82
C ASP A 24 -10.79 -32.44 -2.54
N VAL A 25 -10.47 -31.17 -2.28
CA VAL A 25 -9.62 -30.74 -1.16
C VAL A 25 -10.37 -30.95 0.16
N THR A 26 -10.35 -32.19 0.62
CA THR A 26 -10.87 -32.59 1.93
C THR A 26 -9.78 -32.37 3.00
N PRO A 27 -10.17 -32.09 4.26
CA PRO A 27 -9.20 -31.89 5.34
C PRO A 27 -8.29 -33.11 5.57
N GLU A 28 -8.78 -34.32 5.31
CA GLU A 28 -8.02 -35.56 5.45
C GLU A 28 -6.90 -35.69 4.42
N TYR A 29 -7.14 -35.21 3.19
CA TYR A 29 -6.12 -35.19 2.13
C TYR A 29 -4.98 -34.23 2.47
N LEU A 30 -5.29 -33.03 3.00
CA LEU A 30 -4.27 -32.08 3.47
C LEU A 30 -3.43 -32.67 4.60
N ASP A 31 -4.04 -33.40 5.53
CA ASP A 31 -3.33 -34.05 6.62
C ASP A 31 -2.42 -35.19 6.13
N SER A 32 -2.83 -35.95 5.11
CA SER A 32 -1.97 -36.96 4.48
C SER A 32 -0.74 -36.33 3.81
N LEU A 33 -0.93 -35.20 3.13
CA LEU A 33 0.13 -34.48 2.42
C LEU A 33 1.14 -33.87 3.40
N LEU A 34 0.66 -33.36 4.54
CA LEU A 34 1.50 -32.88 5.64
C LEU A 34 2.30 -34.00 6.32
N LYS A 35 1.74 -35.21 6.46
CA LYS A 35 2.49 -36.37 6.97
C LYS A 35 3.59 -36.79 5.99
N GLU A 36 3.27 -36.88 4.70
CA GLU A 36 4.26 -37.24 3.67
C GLU A 36 5.43 -36.24 3.61
N ALA A 37 5.13 -34.94 3.73
CA ALA A 37 6.16 -33.89 3.78
C ALA A 37 7.09 -34.04 4.99
N ARG A 38 6.56 -34.42 6.16
CA ARG A 38 7.35 -34.64 7.38
C ARG A 38 8.27 -35.87 7.26
N ASP A 39 7.80 -36.94 6.64
CA ASP A 39 8.61 -38.16 6.47
C ASP A 39 9.74 -37.95 5.47
N LYS A 40 9.48 -37.23 4.36
CA LYS A 40 10.54 -36.82 3.41
C LYS A 40 11.59 -35.93 4.07
N ALA A 41 11.19 -35.00 4.94
CA ALA A 41 12.12 -34.14 5.67
C ALA A 41 13.01 -34.94 6.64
N ARG A 42 12.47 -35.99 7.28
CA ARG A 42 13.26 -36.89 8.14
C ARG A 42 14.26 -37.71 7.33
N ALA A 43 13.84 -38.27 6.19
CA ALA A 43 14.72 -39.04 5.32
C ALA A 43 15.88 -38.19 4.76
N ALA A 44 15.61 -36.95 4.34
CA ALA A 44 16.63 -36.01 3.88
C ALA A 44 17.67 -35.69 4.97
N LYS A 45 17.21 -35.55 6.22
CA LYS A 45 18.10 -35.28 7.36
C LYS A 45 18.99 -36.48 7.70
N GLN A 46 18.50 -37.71 7.52
CA GLN A 46 19.30 -38.93 7.68
C GLN A 46 20.35 -39.08 6.58
N LEU A 47 20.01 -38.75 5.33
CA LEU A 47 20.98 -38.75 4.22
C LEU A 47 22.11 -37.74 4.45
N GLN A 48 21.81 -36.56 4.98
CA GLN A 48 22.83 -35.56 5.32
C GLN A 48 23.81 -36.07 6.39
N GLN A 49 23.32 -36.81 7.38
CA GLN A 49 24.18 -37.40 8.42
C GLN A 49 25.07 -38.52 7.87
N GLN A 50 24.62 -39.29 6.87
CA GLN A 50 25.45 -40.31 6.23
C GLN A 50 26.56 -39.72 5.35
N THR A 51 26.32 -38.60 4.66
CA THR A 51 27.35 -37.96 3.83
C THR A 51 28.48 -37.29 4.62
N GLU A 52 28.27 -36.99 5.91
CA GLU A 52 29.31 -36.40 6.76
C GLU A 52 30.27 -37.44 7.36
N GLU A 53 29.95 -38.74 7.30
CA GLU A 53 30.74 -39.81 7.93
C GLU A 53 31.67 -40.57 6.94
N GLU A 54 31.56 -40.39 5.62
CA GLU A 54 32.31 -41.19 4.62
C GLU A 54 33.46 -40.48 3.87
N ASP A 55 33.80 -39.23 4.20
CA ASP A 55 34.95 -38.52 3.59
C ASP A 55 36.29 -38.91 4.25
N ASP A 56 36.77 -40.13 4.01
CA ASP A 56 38.14 -40.56 4.35
C ASP A 56 39.18 -39.88 3.40
N VAL A 57 39.85 -38.84 3.90
CA VAL A 57 40.90 -38.10 3.16
C VAL A 57 42.22 -38.88 3.11
N ILE A 58 42.59 -39.38 1.93
CA ILE A 58 43.92 -39.93 1.64
C ILE A 58 44.91 -38.76 1.43
N VAL A 59 45.83 -38.55 2.37
CA VAL A 59 46.91 -37.53 2.26
C VAL A 59 48.12 -38.14 1.56
N LEU A 60 48.31 -37.79 0.27
CA LEU A 60 49.53 -38.06 -0.49
C LEU A 60 50.65 -37.13 -0.01
N GLN A 61 51.66 -37.68 0.67
CA GLN A 61 52.89 -36.97 1.03
C GLN A 61 53.82 -36.86 -0.19
N ALA A 62 53.70 -35.76 -0.93
CA ALA A 62 54.74 -35.30 -1.85
C ALA A 62 54.71 -33.76 -1.89
N GLU A 63 55.82 -33.13 -1.51
CA GLU A 63 56.03 -31.67 -1.56
C GLU A 63 55.96 -31.19 -3.02
N PRO A 64 54.97 -30.36 -3.42
CA PRO A 64 54.93 -29.83 -4.77
C PRO A 64 56.02 -28.75 -4.91
N GLY A 65 57.04 -29.03 -5.73
CA GLY A 65 58.05 -28.04 -6.10
C GLY A 65 57.40 -26.75 -6.62
N LYS A 66 57.81 -25.60 -6.06
CA LYS A 66 57.25 -24.29 -6.43
C LYS A 66 57.62 -23.93 -7.87
N ILE A 67 56.61 -23.92 -8.73
CA ILE A 67 56.72 -23.46 -10.12
C ILE A 67 57.04 -21.95 -10.11
N PRO A 68 57.98 -21.46 -10.94
CA PRO A 68 58.28 -20.03 -11.03
C PRO A 68 57.05 -19.24 -11.50
N SER A 69 56.84 -18.06 -10.91
CA SER A 69 55.71 -17.19 -11.26
C SER A 69 55.91 -16.56 -12.64
N LEU A 70 54.94 -16.74 -13.53
CA LEU A 70 54.90 -16.07 -14.83
C LEU A 70 54.41 -14.64 -14.66
N ASN A 71 55.08 -13.67 -15.33
CA ASN A 71 54.68 -12.27 -15.37
C ASN A 71 53.94 -11.96 -16.69
N PRO A 72 52.61 -11.79 -16.68
CA PRO A 72 51.82 -11.66 -17.91
C PRO A 72 51.74 -10.25 -18.52
N GLY A 73 52.47 -9.26 -17.99
CA GLY A 73 52.38 -7.87 -18.48
C GLY A 73 51.08 -7.16 -18.08
N VAL A 74 50.66 -6.14 -18.85
CA VAL A 74 49.44 -5.37 -18.59
C VAL A 74 48.25 -6.06 -19.25
N LEU A 75 47.38 -6.65 -18.43
CA LEU A 75 46.18 -7.33 -18.90
C LEU A 75 45.00 -6.36 -19.07
N PRO A 76 44.11 -6.61 -20.04
CA PRO A 76 42.85 -5.88 -20.14
C PRO A 76 42.00 -6.11 -18.89
N GLN A 77 41.18 -5.12 -18.56
CA GLN A 77 40.26 -5.21 -17.44
C GLN A 77 39.25 -6.36 -17.66
N PRO A 78 39.01 -7.22 -16.66
CA PRO A 78 38.16 -8.39 -16.80
C PRO A 78 36.67 -8.02 -16.97
N TYR A 79 35.92 -8.89 -17.65
CA TYR A 79 34.47 -8.75 -17.86
C TYR A 79 33.64 -9.02 -16.61
N PHE A 80 34.18 -9.74 -15.63
CA PHE A 80 33.50 -10.05 -14.38
C PHE A 80 34.42 -9.72 -13.21
N ILE A 81 33.86 -9.05 -12.20
CA ILE A 81 34.57 -8.71 -10.97
C ILE A 81 34.17 -9.76 -9.95
N LEU A 82 35.14 -10.50 -9.44
CA LEU A 82 34.94 -11.49 -8.39
C LEU A 82 35.25 -10.86 -7.04
N ASP A 83 34.31 -10.91 -6.13
CA ASP A 83 34.56 -10.55 -4.75
C ASP A 83 35.41 -11.63 -4.06
N LYS A 84 36.23 -11.24 -3.08
CA LYS A 84 37.11 -12.15 -2.32
C LYS A 84 36.36 -13.25 -1.54
N ARG A 85 35.02 -13.20 -1.51
CA ARG A 85 34.16 -14.21 -0.88
C ARG A 85 33.75 -15.20 -1.97
N ARG A 86 33.98 -16.50 -1.73
CA ARG A 86 33.65 -17.59 -2.66
C ARG A 86 32.13 -17.63 -2.88
N GLY A 87 31.61 -16.88 -3.86
CA GLY A 87 30.18 -16.68 -4.03
C GLY A 87 29.76 -16.12 -5.40
N GLY A 88 30.59 -16.29 -6.43
CA GLY A 88 30.28 -15.83 -7.80
C GLY A 88 30.73 -14.39 -8.10
N PRO A 89 30.56 -13.93 -9.35
CA PRO A 89 30.93 -12.57 -9.76
C PRO A 89 29.97 -11.54 -9.12
N SER A 90 30.53 -10.50 -8.50
CA SER A 90 29.78 -9.42 -7.83
C SER A 90 29.24 -8.38 -8.81
N SER A 91 29.88 -8.24 -9.97
CA SER A 91 29.42 -7.36 -11.05
C SER A 91 29.92 -7.84 -12.41
N ILE A 92 29.06 -7.70 -13.42
CA ILE A 92 29.37 -7.97 -14.82
C ILE A 92 29.58 -6.62 -15.50
N ARG A 93 30.71 -6.49 -16.18
CA ARG A 93 31.09 -5.31 -16.95
C ARG A 93 30.82 -5.58 -18.42
N ASP A 94 29.84 -4.86 -18.96
CA ASP A 94 29.50 -4.92 -20.38
C ASP A 94 30.22 -3.79 -21.15
N PRO A 95 31.11 -4.09 -22.11
CA PRO A 95 31.87 -3.07 -22.83
C PRO A 95 30.96 -2.15 -23.66
N ASP A 96 29.84 -2.68 -24.17
CA ASP A 96 28.89 -1.91 -24.98
C ASP A 96 28.15 -0.86 -24.15
N VAL A 97 27.86 -1.17 -22.88
CA VAL A 97 27.25 -0.23 -21.93
C VAL A 97 28.23 0.91 -21.62
N GLU A 98 29.51 0.60 -21.41
CA GLU A 98 30.51 1.65 -21.18
C GLU A 98 30.73 2.55 -22.40
N LEU A 99 30.69 2.00 -23.61
CA LEU A 99 30.77 2.78 -24.84
C LEU A 99 29.56 3.71 -24.97
N ALA A 100 28.36 3.22 -24.63
CA ALA A 100 27.14 4.02 -24.61
C ALA A 100 27.20 5.12 -23.54
N GLU A 101 27.69 4.82 -22.33
CA GLU A 101 27.87 5.80 -21.26
C GLU A 101 28.88 6.88 -21.66
N LYS A 102 30.04 6.50 -22.21
CA LYS A 102 31.04 7.46 -22.72
C LYS A 102 30.47 8.33 -23.84
N ALA A 103 29.76 7.73 -24.79
CA ALA A 103 29.09 8.47 -25.84
C ALA A 103 28.06 9.46 -25.24
N SER A 104 27.22 9.00 -24.30
CA SER A 104 26.23 9.84 -23.62
C SER A 104 26.86 10.98 -22.83
N SER A 105 27.99 10.75 -22.16
CA SER A 105 28.71 11.76 -21.39
C SER A 105 29.35 12.84 -22.26
N SER A 106 29.67 12.52 -23.53
CA SER A 106 30.19 13.49 -24.50
C SER A 106 29.10 14.39 -25.11
N TYR A 107 27.82 14.01 -25.02
CA TYR A 107 26.73 14.87 -25.45
C TYR A 107 26.51 15.97 -24.41
N VAL A 108 26.93 17.19 -24.74
CA VAL A 108 26.61 18.41 -23.99
C VAL A 108 25.12 18.70 -24.17
N VAL A 109 24.29 18.07 -23.36
CA VAL A 109 22.89 18.49 -23.21
C VAL A 109 22.92 19.87 -22.56
N PRO A 110 22.28 20.90 -23.16
CA PRO A 110 22.16 22.21 -22.53
C PRO A 110 21.56 22.01 -21.14
N ALA A 111 22.25 22.49 -20.10
CA ALA A 111 21.77 22.38 -18.74
C ALA A 111 20.34 22.92 -18.67
N PRO A 112 19.40 22.19 -18.03
CA PRO A 112 18.05 22.69 -17.88
C PRO A 112 18.10 24.08 -17.26
N PRO A 113 17.26 25.03 -17.74
CA PRO A 113 17.29 26.39 -17.23
C PRO A 113 17.12 26.36 -15.71
N ILE A 114 18.04 27.02 -15.01
CA ILE A 114 18.01 27.10 -13.55
C ILE A 114 16.66 27.73 -13.16
N PRO A 115 15.83 27.06 -12.34
CA PRO A 115 14.54 27.62 -11.96
C PRO A 115 14.76 28.97 -11.26
N PRO A 116 13.92 29.98 -11.53
CA PRO A 116 14.09 31.30 -10.96
C PRO A 116 14.13 31.19 -9.43
N PRO A 117 15.03 31.93 -8.75
CA PRO A 117 15.11 31.90 -7.29
C PRO A 117 13.76 32.31 -6.70
N GLU A 118 13.26 31.54 -5.73
CA GLU A 118 12.07 31.90 -4.95
C GLU A 118 12.37 33.17 -4.14
N LEU A 119 11.95 34.33 -4.66
CA LEU A 119 12.12 35.64 -4.06
C LEU A 119 10.88 35.99 -3.21
N THR A 120 11.12 36.64 -2.07
CA THR A 120 10.05 37.27 -1.28
C THR A 120 9.44 38.47 -2.04
N LYS A 121 8.26 38.97 -1.62
CA LYS A 121 7.68 40.24 -2.12
C LYS A 121 8.65 41.43 -2.01
N SER A 122 9.67 41.32 -1.16
CA SER A 122 10.71 42.32 -0.92
C SER A 122 12.01 42.06 -1.71
N GLY A 123 12.04 41.09 -2.62
CA GLY A 123 13.19 40.79 -3.49
C GLY A 123 14.37 40.07 -2.81
N LYS A 124 14.23 39.66 -1.55
CA LYS A 124 15.27 38.90 -0.82
C LYS A 124 15.11 37.39 -1.06
N PRO A 125 16.21 36.62 -1.16
CA PRO A 125 16.15 35.16 -1.28
C PRO A 125 15.54 34.54 -0.02
N LEU A 126 14.57 33.66 -0.22
CA LEU A 126 13.84 33.04 0.89
C LEU A 126 14.77 32.19 1.77
N THR A 127 14.72 32.39 3.10
CA THR A 127 15.51 31.59 4.04
C THR A 127 15.06 30.13 4.05
N LYS A 128 15.91 29.21 4.50
CA LYS A 128 15.56 27.78 4.60
C LYS A 128 14.32 27.53 5.47
N ARG A 129 14.06 28.37 6.48
CA ARG A 129 12.89 28.26 7.37
C ARG A 129 11.62 28.69 6.66
N GLU A 130 11.65 29.86 6.03
CA GLU A 130 10.51 30.38 5.27
C GLU A 130 10.15 29.45 4.09
N ARG A 131 11.13 28.87 3.39
CA ARG A 131 10.89 27.84 2.36
C ARG A 131 10.14 26.63 2.91
N LYS A 132 10.52 26.15 4.09
CA LYS A 132 9.82 25.03 4.76
C LYS A 132 8.41 25.41 5.17
N GLU A 133 8.20 26.64 5.63
CA GLU A 133 6.87 27.13 5.99
C GLU A 133 5.96 27.25 4.77
N LEU A 134 6.45 27.77 3.64
CA LEU A 134 5.68 27.79 2.39
C LEU A 134 5.34 26.38 1.91
N LYS A 135 6.31 25.46 1.95
CA LYS A 135 6.06 24.03 1.66
C LYS A 135 5.07 23.39 2.62
N ASN A 136 5.00 23.84 3.87
CA ASN A 136 4.06 23.29 4.85
C ASN A 136 2.64 23.83 4.72
N LYS A 137 2.45 24.99 4.08
CA LYS A 137 1.14 25.58 3.79
C LYS A 137 0.40 24.83 2.69
N THR A 138 1.13 24.11 1.86
CA THR A 138 0.65 23.54 0.62
C THR A 138 0.97 22.05 0.58
N ALA A 139 0.12 21.22 -0.03
CA ALA A 139 0.38 19.78 -0.15
C ALA A 139 1.58 19.43 -1.06
N GLY A 140 2.04 20.39 -1.87
CA GLY A 140 3.14 20.28 -2.82
C GLY A 140 2.67 20.19 -4.28
N PRO A 141 3.62 20.21 -5.24
CA PRO A 141 3.31 20.22 -6.66
C PRO A 141 2.68 18.92 -7.15
N ASP A 142 3.03 17.78 -6.54
CA ASP A 142 2.45 16.46 -6.86
C ASP A 142 0.93 16.41 -6.59
N TRP A 143 0.43 17.33 -5.76
CA TRP A 143 -0.98 17.47 -5.43
C TRP A 143 -1.49 18.89 -5.71
N PHE A 144 -1.13 19.41 -6.88
CA PHE A 144 -1.60 20.68 -7.46
C PHE A 144 -1.59 21.86 -6.47
N ASP A 145 -0.62 21.87 -5.58
CA ASP A 145 -0.49 22.90 -4.57
C ASP A 145 -1.76 23.14 -3.73
N LEU A 146 -2.42 22.06 -3.28
CA LEU A 146 -3.60 22.16 -2.41
C LEU A 146 -3.28 22.92 -1.10
N PRO A 147 -3.94 24.06 -0.83
CA PRO A 147 -3.69 24.84 0.38
C PRO A 147 -4.25 24.16 1.63
N ALA A 148 -3.57 24.32 2.76
CA ALA A 148 -4.14 24.01 4.06
C ALA A 148 -5.22 25.04 4.44
N PRO A 149 -6.36 24.61 5.01
CA PRO A 149 -7.39 25.52 5.46
C PRO A 149 -6.90 26.40 6.62
N ALA A 150 -7.45 27.61 6.70
CA ALA A 150 -7.10 28.56 7.76
C ALA A 150 -7.53 28.02 9.14
N GLU A 151 -6.70 28.28 10.16
CA GLU A 151 -6.94 27.79 11.53
C GLU A 151 -8.28 28.27 12.11
N ALA A 152 -8.71 29.47 11.73
CA ALA A 152 -9.98 30.06 12.16
C ALA A 152 -11.21 29.27 11.68
N ASP A 153 -11.13 28.64 10.50
CA ASP A 153 -12.25 27.89 9.91
C ASP A 153 -12.28 26.43 10.37
N LEU A 154 -11.20 25.93 10.99
CA LEU A 154 -11.08 24.55 11.43
C LEU A 154 -12.23 24.06 12.31
N PRO A 155 -12.80 24.82 13.26
CA PRO A 155 -13.91 24.34 14.07
C PRO A 155 -15.18 24.07 13.23
N ARG A 156 -15.43 24.87 12.19
CA ARG A 156 -16.55 24.67 11.27
C ARG A 156 -16.28 23.45 10.39
N LEU A 157 -15.11 23.41 9.77
CA LEU A 157 -14.69 22.33 8.88
C LEU A 157 -14.60 20.97 9.61
N TYR A 158 -14.24 20.98 10.89
CA TYR A 158 -14.19 19.80 11.73
C TYR A 158 -15.56 19.12 11.81
N ARG A 159 -16.64 19.89 12.00
CA ARG A 159 -18.00 19.33 12.05
C ARG A 159 -18.37 18.65 10.74
N GLU A 160 -17.97 19.23 9.62
CA GLU A 160 -18.25 18.70 8.28
C GLU A 160 -17.48 17.39 8.03
N VAL A 161 -16.20 17.34 8.39
CA VAL A 161 -15.39 16.11 8.23
C VAL A 161 -15.76 15.04 9.25
N GLU A 162 -16.16 15.42 10.46
CA GLU A 162 -16.68 14.48 11.46
C GLU A 162 -17.96 13.81 10.98
N ALA A 163 -18.88 14.57 10.36
CA ALA A 163 -20.07 14.01 9.72
C ALA A 163 -19.72 13.00 8.62
N LEU A 164 -18.71 13.29 7.78
CA LEU A 164 -18.24 12.35 6.76
C LEU A 164 -17.65 11.06 7.36
N ARG A 165 -16.92 11.15 8.48
CA ARG A 165 -16.40 9.96 9.17
C ARG A 165 -17.51 9.12 9.77
N LEU A 166 -18.56 9.76 10.27
CA LEU A 166 -19.71 9.10 10.87
C LEU A 166 -20.76 8.68 9.83
N ARG A 167 -20.42 8.68 8.52
CA ARG A 167 -21.35 8.33 7.43
C ARG A 167 -22.03 6.97 7.59
N ASN A 168 -21.35 6.01 8.23
CA ASN A 168 -21.88 4.67 8.51
C ASN A 168 -22.99 4.66 9.56
N GLN A 169 -23.06 5.68 10.42
CA GLN A 169 -24.06 5.80 11.48
C GLN A 169 -25.25 6.67 11.06
N LEU A 170 -25.11 7.46 9.98
CA LEU A 170 -26.16 8.36 9.49
C LEU A 170 -27.31 7.61 8.82
N ASP A 171 -26.99 6.67 7.93
CA ASP A 171 -27.98 5.88 7.18
C ASP A 171 -27.84 4.39 7.52
N PRO A 172 -28.86 3.74 8.13
CA PRO A 172 -28.81 2.32 8.47
C PRO A 172 -28.74 1.39 7.25
N LYS A 173 -29.00 1.89 6.03
CA LYS A 173 -29.00 1.09 4.80
C LYS A 173 -27.68 1.17 4.04
N ARG A 174 -26.81 2.11 4.38
CA ARG A 174 -25.55 2.34 3.65
C ARG A 174 -24.37 1.99 4.53
N PHE A 175 -23.61 0.99 4.10
CA PHE A 175 -22.38 0.57 4.75
C PHE A 175 -21.20 0.95 3.86
N TYR A 176 -20.30 1.78 4.39
CA TYR A 176 -19.06 2.16 3.74
C TYR A 176 -17.87 1.47 4.41
N ARG A 177 -16.77 1.38 3.67
CA ARG A 177 -15.49 0.95 4.23
C ARG A 177 -15.07 1.90 5.35
N LYS A 178 -14.59 1.29 6.45
CA LYS A 178 -14.09 1.99 7.62
C LYS A 178 -12.78 2.67 7.31
N ASP A 179 -12.65 3.94 7.67
CA ASP A 179 -11.39 4.69 7.51
C ASP A 179 -10.50 4.54 8.76
N GLU A 180 -9.20 4.39 8.58
CA GLU A 180 -8.22 4.21 9.68
C GLU A 180 -8.11 5.43 10.63
N GLY A 181 -8.66 6.57 10.20
CA GLY A 181 -8.75 7.81 10.98
C GLY A 181 -9.97 7.90 11.88
N GLU A 182 -10.91 6.96 11.81
CA GLU A 182 -12.12 6.97 12.65
C GLU A 182 -11.76 6.86 14.14
N GLY A 183 -12.24 7.81 14.94
CA GLY A 183 -12.03 7.87 16.40
C GLY A 183 -10.85 8.73 16.86
N LYS A 184 -10.04 9.30 15.95
CA LYS A 184 -8.89 10.18 16.30
C LYS A 184 -9.27 11.66 16.47
N GLY A 185 -10.56 12.00 16.48
CA GLY A 185 -11.06 13.38 16.66
C GLY A 185 -10.42 14.38 15.69
N ILE A 186 -10.11 15.58 16.17
CA ILE A 186 -9.46 16.65 15.36
C ILE A 186 -8.11 16.18 14.78
N LYS A 187 -7.37 15.32 15.50
CA LYS A 187 -6.07 14.78 15.07
C LYS A 187 -6.17 13.82 13.89
N GLY A 188 -7.35 13.25 13.64
CA GLY A 188 -7.59 12.40 12.47
C GLY A 188 -7.77 13.20 11.17
N LEU A 189 -7.83 14.54 11.24
CA LEU A 189 -8.11 15.40 10.08
C LEU A 189 -6.90 15.43 9.15
N PRO A 190 -7.07 15.23 7.83
CA PRO A 190 -5.99 15.45 6.89
C PRO A 190 -5.46 16.88 7.04
N LYS A 191 -4.14 17.05 6.98
CA LYS A 191 -3.52 18.38 7.10
C LYS A 191 -3.90 19.32 5.96
N HIS A 192 -4.05 18.76 4.76
CA HIS A 192 -4.41 19.47 3.54
C HIS A 192 -5.73 18.89 3.02
N PHE A 193 -6.77 19.70 2.99
CA PHE A 193 -8.06 19.35 2.40
C PHE A 193 -8.78 20.63 1.95
N ALA A 194 -9.65 20.48 0.96
CA ALA A 194 -10.54 21.53 0.51
C ALA A 194 -11.96 20.99 0.39
N ILE A 195 -12.94 21.87 0.58
CA ILE A 195 -14.36 21.54 0.44
C ILE A 195 -14.84 22.17 -0.85
N GLY A 196 -15.27 21.32 -1.79
CA GLY A 196 -15.81 21.72 -3.08
C GLY A 196 -17.32 21.60 -3.12
N THR A 197 -17.95 22.36 -4.01
CA THR A 197 -19.36 22.21 -4.35
C THR A 197 -19.48 21.53 -5.71
N ILE A 198 -20.36 20.54 -5.81
CA ILE A 198 -20.60 19.84 -7.07
C ILE A 198 -21.32 20.80 -8.03
N ILE A 199 -20.74 20.98 -9.22
CA ILE A 199 -21.37 21.76 -10.30
C ILE A 199 -22.40 20.85 -10.98
N THR A 200 -23.62 21.34 -11.11
CA THR A 200 -24.72 20.58 -11.71
C THR A 200 -24.47 20.32 -13.19
N SER A 201 -24.76 19.10 -13.63
CA SER A 201 -24.72 18.76 -15.05
C SER A 201 -25.88 19.44 -15.78
N THR A 202 -25.59 20.04 -16.93
CA THR A 202 -26.61 20.63 -17.81
C THR A 202 -27.32 19.51 -18.55
N THR A 203 -28.28 18.85 -17.91
CA THR A 203 -29.24 18.00 -18.63
C THR A 203 -30.20 18.91 -19.42
N PRO A 204 -30.56 18.55 -20.67
CA PRO A 204 -31.39 19.39 -21.54
C PRO A 204 -32.75 19.71 -20.93
N PHE A 205 -33.26 18.79 -20.12
CA PHE A 205 -34.40 19.01 -19.26
C PHE A 205 -33.84 19.42 -17.90
N GLY A 206 -33.98 20.71 -17.54
CA GLY A 206 -33.57 21.27 -16.24
C GLY A 206 -34.41 20.76 -15.07
N THR A 207 -34.82 19.50 -15.13
CA THR A 207 -35.65 18.84 -14.13
C THR A 207 -34.81 18.50 -12.90
N PRO A 208 -35.43 18.50 -11.70
CA PRO A 208 -34.81 18.01 -10.49
C PRO A 208 -34.60 16.50 -10.62
N SER A 209 -33.43 16.11 -11.10
CA SER A 209 -32.99 14.71 -11.12
C SER A 209 -32.26 14.38 -9.82
N ALA A 210 -32.07 13.08 -9.53
CA ALA A 210 -31.30 12.63 -8.37
C ALA A 210 -29.90 13.28 -8.27
N ASP A 211 -29.31 13.62 -9.43
CA ASP A 211 -27.99 14.23 -9.52
C ASP A 211 -28.02 15.76 -9.30
N ASN A 212 -29.17 16.40 -9.46
CA ASN A 212 -29.31 17.86 -9.46
C ASN A 212 -30.31 18.32 -8.40
N LEU A 213 -29.77 18.76 -7.25
CA LEU A 213 -30.57 19.36 -6.18
C LEU A 213 -31.27 20.65 -6.63
N THR A 214 -32.49 20.89 -6.12
CA THR A 214 -33.21 22.14 -6.31
C THR A 214 -32.53 23.28 -5.55
N ARG A 215 -32.77 24.54 -5.95
CA ARG A 215 -32.20 25.72 -5.27
C ARG A 215 -32.53 25.77 -3.77
N ALA A 216 -33.69 25.26 -3.35
CA ALA A 216 -34.12 25.26 -1.96
C ALA A 216 -33.39 24.21 -1.10
N ASN A 217 -33.01 23.08 -1.71
CA ASN A 217 -32.34 21.99 -1.02
C ASN A 217 -30.82 22.17 -0.97
N ARG A 218 -30.24 22.99 -1.86
CA ARG A 218 -28.81 23.35 -1.82
C ARG A 218 -28.52 24.22 -0.60
N LYS A 219 -27.64 23.77 0.30
CA LYS A 219 -27.22 24.54 1.48
C LYS A 219 -25.76 24.96 1.38
N ARG A 220 -25.30 25.68 2.40
CA ARG A 220 -23.91 26.15 2.50
C ARG A 220 -22.96 25.10 3.04
N THR A 221 -23.46 24.12 3.78
CA THR A 221 -22.66 23.06 4.42
C THR A 221 -23.33 21.71 4.27
N LEU A 222 -22.52 20.65 4.23
CA LEU A 222 -23.00 19.26 4.22
C LEU A 222 -23.87 18.93 5.44
N VAL A 223 -23.51 19.46 6.61
CA VAL A 223 -24.24 19.19 7.85
C VAL A 223 -25.62 19.85 7.83
N ASP A 224 -25.74 21.05 7.26
CA ASP A 224 -27.05 21.71 7.12
C ASP A 224 -27.98 20.91 6.21
N GLU A 225 -27.46 20.33 5.11
CA GLU A 225 -28.24 19.46 4.22
C GLU A 225 -28.74 18.21 4.97
N LEU A 226 -27.89 17.61 5.80
CA LEU A 226 -28.25 16.46 6.62
C LEU A 226 -29.32 16.78 7.68
N VAL A 227 -29.26 17.97 8.29
CA VAL A 227 -30.22 18.41 9.31
C VAL A 227 -31.60 18.70 8.70
N ASP A 228 -31.62 19.18 7.45
CA ASP A 228 -32.84 19.44 6.70
C ASP A 228 -33.52 18.17 6.20
N ASP A 229 -32.80 17.05 6.06
CA ASP A 229 -33.39 15.76 5.69
C ASP A 229 -34.31 15.20 6.79
N ALA A 230 -35.59 15.05 6.44
CA ALA A 230 -36.62 14.55 7.34
C ALA A 230 -36.40 13.09 7.74
N GLU A 231 -35.86 12.24 6.86
CA GLU A 231 -35.64 10.83 7.15
C GLU A 231 -34.50 10.64 8.13
N ALA A 232 -33.34 11.26 7.85
CA ALA A 232 -32.19 11.28 8.75
C ALA A 232 -32.58 11.79 10.15
N LYS A 233 -33.33 12.90 10.22
CA LYS A 233 -33.79 13.47 11.49
C LYS A 233 -34.68 12.52 12.29
N ARG A 234 -35.63 11.85 11.64
CA ARG A 234 -36.52 10.86 12.30
C ARG A 234 -35.71 9.67 12.82
N TYR A 235 -34.80 9.14 12.00
CA TYR A 235 -33.95 8.02 12.39
C TYR A 235 -33.04 8.38 13.56
N ALA A 236 -32.32 9.50 13.47
CA ALA A 236 -31.42 9.97 14.51
C ALA A 236 -32.16 10.20 15.83
N LYS A 237 -33.35 10.84 15.79
CA LYS A 237 -34.18 11.05 16.99
C LYS A 237 -34.58 9.73 17.64
N ARG A 238 -35.13 8.79 16.85
CA ARG A 238 -35.55 7.47 17.36
C ARG A 238 -34.37 6.73 18.01
N LYS A 239 -33.24 6.63 17.31
CA LYS A 239 -32.06 5.93 17.83
C LYS A 239 -31.45 6.63 19.03
N PHE A 240 -31.49 7.96 19.08
CA PHE A 240 -31.06 8.71 20.25
C PHE A 240 -31.94 8.40 21.46
N GLU A 241 -33.26 8.40 21.32
CA GLU A 241 -34.18 8.02 22.39
C GLU A 241 -33.95 6.58 22.86
N ASP A 242 -33.81 5.62 21.94
CA ASP A 242 -33.46 4.23 22.27
C ASP A 242 -32.18 4.15 23.10
N LEU A 243 -31.12 4.86 22.68
CA LEU A 243 -29.84 4.87 23.41
C LEU A 243 -29.95 5.56 24.77
N GLN A 244 -30.73 6.64 24.87
CA GLN A 244 -30.98 7.34 26.14
C GLN A 244 -31.79 6.49 27.10
N THR A 245 -32.79 5.73 26.62
CA THR A 245 -33.54 4.80 27.48
C THR A 245 -32.63 3.69 28.01
N VAL A 246 -31.81 3.07 27.15
CA VAL A 246 -30.85 2.02 27.55
C VAL A 246 -29.82 2.55 28.54
N ARG A 247 -29.25 3.75 28.29
CA ARG A 247 -28.27 4.37 29.18
C ARG A 247 -28.89 4.85 30.48
N GLY A 248 -30.10 5.41 30.42
CA GLY A 248 -30.89 5.87 31.57
C GLY A 248 -31.31 4.72 32.48
N ALA A 249 -31.69 3.57 31.90
CA ALA A 249 -32.02 2.33 32.63
C ALA A 249 -30.84 1.73 33.41
N LYS A 250 -29.60 2.16 33.13
CA LYS A 250 -28.39 1.80 33.88
C LYS A 250 -27.82 2.97 34.69
N GLY A 251 -28.46 4.14 34.63
CA GLY A 251 -27.97 5.38 35.23
C GLY A 251 -28.32 5.56 36.70
N ARG A 252 -27.88 6.69 37.27
CA ARG A 252 -28.05 7.04 38.70
C ARG A 252 -29.53 7.09 39.15
N ASN A 253 -30.45 7.38 38.23
CA ASN A 253 -31.87 7.51 38.52
C ASN A 253 -32.56 6.16 38.80
N THR A 254 -31.93 5.04 38.45
CA THR A 254 -32.48 3.69 38.66
C THR A 254 -32.64 3.35 40.14
N LEU A 255 -31.62 3.65 40.95
CA LEU A 255 -31.65 3.44 42.40
C LEU A 255 -32.68 4.37 43.05
N ALA A 256 -32.76 5.63 42.61
CA ALA A 256 -33.74 6.58 43.10
C ALA A 256 -35.17 6.13 42.78
N ALA A 257 -35.43 5.66 41.56
CA ALA A 257 -36.73 5.11 41.16
C ALA A 257 -37.11 3.86 41.97
N LYS A 258 -36.16 2.93 42.18
CA LYS A 258 -36.37 1.76 43.05
C LYS A 258 -36.68 2.15 44.50
N LYS A 259 -35.97 3.14 45.04
CA LYS A 259 -36.23 3.67 46.39
C LYS A 259 -37.58 4.38 46.47
N ALA A 260 -37.98 5.12 45.43
CA ALA A 260 -39.28 5.77 45.36
C ALA A 260 -40.44 4.77 45.31
N MET A 261 -40.33 3.69 44.53
CA MET A 261 -41.32 2.60 44.53
C MET A 261 -41.43 1.90 45.90
N ARG A 262 -40.34 1.87 46.68
CA ARG A 262 -40.30 1.31 48.03
C ARG A 262 -40.82 2.25 49.12
N ARG A 263 -40.97 3.55 48.84
CA ARG A 263 -41.59 4.48 49.78
C ARG A 263 -43.10 4.23 49.73
N GLY A 264 -43.65 3.72 50.83
CA GLY A 264 -45.09 3.54 50.96
C GLY A 264 -45.81 4.87 50.72
N LYS A 265 -46.91 4.83 49.98
CA LYS A 265 -47.84 5.97 49.90
C LYS A 265 -48.55 6.03 51.25
N TRP A 266 -48.25 7.07 52.02
CA TRP A 266 -49.03 7.44 53.20
C TRP A 266 -50.20 8.32 52.75
#